data_AF-A0AAW0B2P6-F1
#
_entry.id   AF-A0AAW0B2P6-F1
#
_cell.length_a   1.000
_cell.length_b   1.000
_cell.length_c   1.000
_cell.angle_alpha   90.00
_cell.angle_beta   90.00
_cell.angle_gamma   90.00
#
_symmetry.space_group_name_H-M   'P 1'
#
loop_
_entity.id
_entity.type
_entity.pdbx_description
1 polymer ?
#
loop_
_entity_poly.entity_id
_entity_poly.type
_entity_poly.pdbx_seq_one_letter_code
_entity_poly.pdbx_strand_id
1 'polypeptide(L)'
;MVGLKSEPSTSKAPAYADSNTKKETKETPSPSKGPPSGEDDEYDEYNLSQEVTQAMIDACEQVEKDYNAYQAAKRQVPLSRAQLSKVIEAFDKLWDKEQGSSLPSTSQVPHSRRSAQPESPTTPSPSSPLRARTPVSTSPVQARASAPSTPTKTPLRGSQPPPETPINQYQPFTTGTPGTTVRLADFRPVLSSPTPKRCYVVYVGVDGANGVYETLDEAYAVSGGKANKQALIKRFNDAALGIQCYDDCVSYDLLKLLAVPWEAGEYFVVLVGVVPGVYNGRGQLMKCGLRWRGGEVVRVLGTEAEAKAYFEHHDRAGQTSTLPSFIP
;
A
#
# COMPACT_ATOMS: atom_id res chain seq x y z
N MET A 1 1.79 44.08 40.64
CA MET A 1 2.47 43.39 41.77
C MET A 1 1.41 42.85 42.71
N VAL A 2 1.01 41.60 42.52
CA VAL A 2 0.19 40.85 43.48
C VAL A 2 0.74 39.42 43.43
N GLY A 3 1.35 38.99 44.53
CA GLY A 3 2.00 37.69 44.66
C GLY A 3 1.01 36.64 45.11
N LEU A 4 1.05 35.47 44.47
CA LEU A 4 0.42 34.24 44.97
C LEU A 4 1.52 33.21 45.18
N LYS A 5 1.83 32.98 46.45
CA LYS A 5 2.53 31.80 46.95
C LYS A 5 1.50 30.68 47.12
N SER A 6 1.79 29.51 46.58
CA SER A 6 1.14 28.26 46.99
C SER A 6 2.13 27.10 46.84
N GLU A 7 2.12 26.27 47.88
CA GLU A 7 3.15 25.32 48.33
C GLU A 7 3.19 24.00 47.54
N PRO A 8 4.27 23.21 47.67
CA PRO A 8 4.43 21.93 46.96
C PRO A 8 3.75 20.76 47.69
N SER A 9 2.84 20.08 47.00
CA SER A 9 2.26 18.80 47.43
C SER A 9 3.24 17.64 47.23
N THR A 10 3.76 17.11 48.33
CA THR A 10 4.48 15.83 48.39
C THR A 10 3.51 14.65 48.23
N SER A 11 3.55 14.00 47.07
CA SER A 11 2.84 12.75 46.81
C SER A 11 3.71 11.55 47.20
N LYS A 12 3.22 10.78 48.18
CA LYS A 12 3.78 9.49 48.64
C LYS A 12 3.74 8.43 47.52
N ALA A 13 4.85 7.72 47.35
CA ALA A 13 4.92 6.49 46.56
C ALA A 13 4.40 5.29 47.40
N PRO A 14 3.64 4.35 46.81
CA PRO A 14 3.36 3.07 47.45
C PRO A 14 4.47 2.05 47.12
N ALA A 15 5.01 1.46 48.17
CA ALA A 15 5.80 0.23 48.13
C ALA A 15 4.92 -0.94 47.66
N TYR A 16 5.38 -1.68 46.65
CA TYR A 16 4.79 -2.96 46.26
C TYR A 16 5.81 -4.07 46.37
N ALA A 17 5.33 -5.16 46.96
CA ALA A 17 6.06 -6.25 47.55
C ALA A 17 6.65 -7.24 46.54
N ASP A 18 7.85 -7.71 46.87
CA ASP A 18 8.49 -8.91 46.34
C ASP A 18 7.59 -10.14 46.50
N SER A 19 7.24 -10.78 45.39
CA SER A 19 6.63 -12.12 45.37
C SER A 19 7.52 -13.06 44.58
N ASN A 20 8.49 -13.59 45.29
CA ASN A 20 9.42 -14.63 44.88
C ASN A 20 8.66 -15.96 44.72
N THR A 21 8.39 -16.42 43.49
CA THR A 21 7.84 -17.77 43.26
C THR A 21 8.78 -18.60 42.40
N LYS A 22 9.64 -19.31 43.13
CA LYS A 22 10.45 -20.46 42.72
C LYS A 22 9.52 -21.56 42.19
N LYS A 23 9.62 -21.96 40.93
CA LYS A 23 9.04 -23.21 40.43
C LYS A 23 10.11 -24.17 39.96
N GLU A 24 9.96 -25.35 40.53
CA GLU A 24 10.83 -26.51 40.57
C GLU A 24 10.96 -27.19 39.20
N THR A 25 12.20 -27.56 38.92
CA THR A 25 12.66 -28.48 37.90
C THR A 25 11.99 -29.85 38.06
N LYS A 26 11.47 -30.42 36.97
CA LYS A 26 11.18 -31.86 36.88
C LYS A 26 11.79 -32.42 35.62
N GLU A 27 13.01 -32.93 35.77
CA GLU A 27 13.64 -33.84 34.81
C GLU A 27 12.90 -35.18 34.83
N THR A 28 12.72 -35.78 33.66
CA THR A 28 12.42 -37.21 33.52
C THR A 28 13.11 -37.69 32.25
N PRO A 29 14.05 -38.66 32.33
CA PRO A 29 14.63 -39.29 31.15
C PRO A 29 13.87 -40.57 30.82
N SER A 30 13.68 -40.86 29.53
CA SER A 30 13.81 -42.23 29.01
C SER A 30 13.88 -42.29 27.48
N PRO A 31 14.67 -43.23 26.92
CA PRO A 31 14.96 -43.37 25.50
C PRO A 31 14.01 -44.37 24.82
N SER A 32 13.73 -44.22 23.52
CA SER A 32 13.27 -45.35 22.69
C SER A 32 13.21 -45.02 21.20
N LYS A 33 14.04 -45.74 20.46
CA LYS A 33 13.84 -46.33 19.11
C LYS A 33 13.63 -45.38 17.93
N GLY A 34 14.62 -45.40 17.04
CA GLY A 34 14.59 -44.74 15.75
C GLY A 34 13.61 -45.37 14.75
N PRO A 35 13.27 -44.64 13.69
CA PRO A 35 12.61 -45.18 12.52
C PRO A 35 13.60 -45.55 11.39
N PRO A 36 13.17 -46.42 10.47
CA PRO A 36 14.01 -46.98 9.41
C PRO A 36 14.40 -45.94 8.36
N SER A 37 15.62 -46.09 7.86
CA SER A 37 16.14 -45.54 6.62
C SER A 37 15.26 -46.01 5.45
N GLY A 38 14.41 -45.10 4.96
CA GLY A 38 13.77 -45.20 3.65
C GLY A 38 14.57 -44.35 2.68
N GLU A 39 15.20 -45.02 1.73
CA GLU A 39 16.02 -44.49 0.66
C GLU A 39 15.19 -43.63 -0.31
N ASP A 40 15.74 -42.46 -0.61
CA ASP A 40 15.92 -41.88 -1.95
C ASP A 40 14.80 -42.12 -2.97
N ASP A 41 13.93 -41.12 -3.20
CA ASP A 41 13.29 -40.82 -4.50
C ASP A 41 12.35 -39.60 -4.38
N GLU A 42 12.85 -38.40 -3.99
CA GLU A 42 12.04 -37.17 -4.11
C GLU A 42 12.90 -35.89 -4.10
N TYR A 43 13.57 -35.55 -5.21
CA TYR A 43 14.33 -34.29 -5.32
C TYR A 43 14.20 -33.56 -6.66
N ASP A 44 13.11 -33.76 -7.42
CA ASP A 44 12.87 -32.99 -8.66
C ASP A 44 11.86 -31.83 -8.49
N GLU A 45 11.15 -31.72 -7.36
CA GLU A 45 10.14 -30.67 -7.17
C GLU A 45 10.73 -29.31 -6.71
N TYR A 46 11.97 -29.28 -6.21
CA TYR A 46 12.60 -28.05 -5.74
C TYR A 46 13.23 -27.17 -6.84
N ASN A 47 13.60 -27.74 -7.99
CA ASN A 47 14.19 -26.96 -9.08
C ASN A 47 13.13 -26.18 -9.87
N LEU A 48 11.92 -26.72 -10.01
CA LEU A 48 10.82 -26.02 -10.71
C LEU A 48 10.41 -24.73 -9.97
N SER A 49 10.55 -24.69 -8.64
CA SER A 49 10.27 -23.49 -7.85
C SER A 49 11.28 -22.36 -8.08
N GLN A 50 12.55 -22.65 -8.39
CA GLN A 50 13.55 -21.60 -8.61
C GLN A 50 13.37 -20.91 -9.96
N GLU A 51 13.14 -21.66 -11.03
CA GLU A 51 12.92 -21.08 -12.36
C GLU A 51 11.65 -20.22 -12.40
N VAL A 52 10.57 -20.68 -11.76
CA VAL A 52 9.34 -19.90 -11.64
C VAL A 52 9.57 -18.63 -10.82
N THR A 53 10.32 -18.72 -9.72
CA THR A 53 10.64 -17.54 -8.90
C THR A 53 11.49 -16.53 -9.67
N GLN A 54 12.49 -17.00 -10.42
CA GLN A 54 13.37 -16.14 -11.22
C GLN A 54 12.60 -15.46 -12.36
N ALA A 55 11.76 -16.21 -13.08
CA ALA A 55 10.90 -15.65 -14.13
C ALA A 55 9.95 -14.57 -13.58
N MET A 56 9.47 -14.72 -12.34
CA MET A 56 8.63 -13.72 -11.70
C MET A 56 9.41 -12.45 -11.31
N ILE A 57 10.66 -12.59 -10.88
CA ILE A 57 11.57 -11.46 -10.60
C ILE A 57 11.85 -10.70 -11.90
N ASP A 58 12.25 -11.41 -12.96
CA ASP A 58 12.57 -10.81 -14.26
C ASP A 58 11.36 -10.06 -14.86
N ALA A 59 10.16 -10.61 -14.70
CA ALA A 59 8.92 -9.96 -15.13
C ALA A 59 8.65 -8.66 -14.34
N CYS A 60 8.94 -8.63 -13.03
CA CYS A 60 8.79 -7.43 -12.22
C CYS A 60 9.80 -6.35 -12.62
N GLU A 61 11.07 -6.73 -12.85
CA GLU A 61 12.12 -5.81 -13.29
C GLU A 61 11.80 -5.21 -14.66
N GLN A 62 11.26 -6.03 -15.58
CA GLN A 62 10.87 -5.57 -16.90
C GLN A 62 9.70 -4.56 -16.83
N VAL A 63 8.71 -4.80 -15.97
CA VAL A 63 7.60 -3.85 -15.75
C VAL A 63 8.12 -2.52 -15.17
N GLU A 64 9.06 -2.56 -14.22
CA GLU A 64 9.64 -1.34 -13.65
C GLU A 64 10.48 -0.57 -14.68
N LYS A 65 11.23 -1.28 -15.53
CA LYS A 65 11.98 -0.69 -16.65
C LYS A 65 11.05 -0.02 -17.67
N ASP A 66 9.97 -0.67 -18.05
CA ASP A 66 8.99 -0.13 -19.01
C ASP A 66 8.25 1.07 -18.42
N TYR A 67 7.92 1.03 -17.13
CA TYR A 67 7.34 2.17 -16.43
C TYR A 67 8.29 3.38 -16.39
N ASN A 68 9.57 3.15 -16.09
CA ASN A 68 10.58 4.21 -16.08
C ASN A 68 10.82 4.78 -17.49
N ALA A 69 10.85 3.93 -18.52
CA ALA A 69 10.95 4.36 -19.92
C ALA A 69 9.73 5.20 -20.34
N TYR A 70 8.52 4.81 -19.94
CA TYR A 70 7.31 5.59 -20.14
C TYR A 70 7.39 6.97 -19.46
N GLN A 71 7.84 7.03 -18.20
CA GLN A 71 7.99 8.29 -17.48
C GLN A 71 9.06 9.20 -18.10
N ALA A 72 10.17 8.62 -18.57
CA ALA A 72 11.19 9.35 -19.31
C ALA A 72 10.65 9.92 -20.63
N ALA A 73 9.91 9.12 -21.40
CA ALA A 73 9.27 9.56 -22.64
C ALA A 73 8.22 10.67 -22.40
N LYS A 74 7.44 10.54 -21.32
CA LYS A 74 6.48 11.56 -20.89
C LYS A 74 7.14 12.89 -20.53
N ARG A 75 8.36 12.88 -19.99
CA ARG A 75 9.14 14.09 -19.67
C ARG A 75 9.75 14.76 -20.90
N GLN A 76 10.07 14.01 -21.96
CA GLN A 76 10.76 14.55 -23.14
C GLN A 76 9.84 15.09 -24.23
N VAL A 77 8.54 14.82 -24.19
CA VAL A 77 7.62 15.23 -25.26
C VAL A 77 6.48 16.05 -24.66
N PRO A 78 6.41 17.37 -24.91
CA PRO A 78 5.13 18.06 -24.83
C PRO A 78 4.28 17.52 -25.98
N LEU A 79 3.63 16.37 -25.74
CA LEU A 79 2.70 15.78 -26.69
C LEU A 79 1.61 16.81 -26.91
N SER A 80 1.57 17.36 -28.11
CA SER A 80 0.47 18.24 -28.50
C SER A 80 -0.84 17.49 -28.28
N ARG A 81 -1.91 18.21 -27.94
CA ARG A 81 -3.25 17.63 -27.73
C ARG A 81 -3.68 16.69 -28.89
N ALA A 82 -3.22 16.99 -30.11
CA ALA A 82 -3.45 16.17 -31.29
C ALA A 82 -2.72 14.82 -31.27
N GLN A 83 -1.51 14.74 -30.70
CA GLN A 83 -0.77 13.49 -30.58
C GLN A 83 -1.33 12.62 -29.45
N LEU A 84 -1.71 13.23 -28.32
CA LEU A 84 -2.43 12.53 -27.23
C LEU A 84 -3.74 11.90 -27.72
N SER A 85 -4.50 12.63 -28.54
CA SER A 85 -5.74 12.10 -29.14
C SER A 85 -5.50 10.88 -30.02
N LYS A 86 -4.40 10.85 -30.78
CA LYS A 86 -4.04 9.69 -31.63
C LYS A 86 -3.61 8.48 -30.83
N VAL A 87 -2.94 8.69 -29.69
CA VAL A 87 -2.53 7.60 -28.79
C VAL A 87 -3.76 6.98 -28.11
N ILE A 88 -4.70 7.81 -27.65
CA ILE A 88 -5.97 7.32 -27.05
C ILE A 88 -6.76 6.52 -28.09
N GLU A 89 -6.91 7.04 -29.31
CA GLU A 89 -7.64 6.36 -30.38
C GLU A 89 -6.97 5.04 -30.83
N ALA A 90 -5.64 4.96 -30.76
CA ALA A 90 -4.90 3.74 -31.04
C ALA A 90 -5.07 2.69 -29.91
N PHE A 91 -5.15 3.14 -28.67
CA PHE A 91 -5.36 2.28 -27.52
C PHE A 91 -6.76 1.67 -27.51
N ASP A 92 -7.80 2.47 -27.77
CA ASP A 92 -9.18 1.99 -27.86
C ASP A 92 -9.34 0.94 -28.98
N LYS A 93 -8.70 1.16 -30.14
CA LYS A 93 -8.68 0.18 -31.24
C LYS A 93 -7.97 -1.13 -30.88
N LEU A 94 -6.94 -1.09 -30.04
CA LEU A 94 -6.26 -2.30 -29.57
C LEU A 94 -7.14 -3.06 -28.58
N TRP A 95 -7.77 -2.32 -27.67
CA TRP A 95 -8.63 -2.87 -26.63
C TRP A 95 -9.86 -3.58 -27.19
N ASP A 96 -10.53 -2.95 -28.17
CA ASP A 96 -11.68 -3.54 -28.86
C ASP A 96 -11.29 -4.80 -29.67
N LYS A 97 -10.05 -4.85 -30.16
CA LYS A 97 -9.53 -6.00 -30.91
C LYS A 97 -9.27 -7.21 -30.02
N GLU A 98 -8.88 -7.02 -28.76
CA GLU A 98 -8.75 -8.12 -27.79
C GLU A 98 -10.09 -8.62 -27.28
N GLN A 99 -11.07 -7.72 -27.07
CA GLN A 99 -12.42 -8.10 -26.62
C GLN A 99 -13.23 -8.85 -27.70
N GLY A 100 -12.90 -8.67 -28.98
CA GLY A 100 -13.61 -9.27 -30.12
C GLY A 100 -13.05 -10.60 -30.63
N SER A 101 -11.92 -11.09 -30.10
CA SER A 101 -11.31 -12.35 -30.57
C SER A 101 -11.90 -13.55 -29.83
N SER A 102 -13.03 -14.06 -30.31
CA SER A 102 -13.50 -15.40 -29.95
C SER A 102 -12.47 -16.44 -30.40
N LEU A 103 -11.79 -17.05 -29.43
CA LEU A 103 -10.80 -18.12 -29.67
C LEU A 103 -11.41 -19.25 -30.51
N PRO A 104 -10.71 -19.76 -31.55
CA PRO A 104 -11.10 -20.99 -32.22
C PRO A 104 -10.89 -22.18 -31.28
N SER A 105 -11.97 -22.93 -31.05
CA SER A 105 -11.99 -24.16 -30.28
C SER A 105 -11.26 -25.27 -31.04
N THR A 106 -9.95 -25.44 -30.82
CA THR A 106 -9.18 -26.56 -31.36
C THR A 106 -9.37 -27.80 -30.49
N SER A 107 -10.29 -28.67 -30.91
CA SER A 107 -10.49 -30.00 -30.36
C SER A 107 -10.20 -31.04 -31.44
N GLN A 108 -8.97 -31.56 -31.51
CA GLN A 108 -8.69 -32.92 -31.99
C GLN A 108 -7.36 -33.42 -31.39
N VAL A 109 -7.44 -34.40 -30.48
CA VAL A 109 -6.32 -35.27 -30.09
C VAL A 109 -6.77 -36.71 -30.38
N PRO A 110 -5.96 -37.53 -31.08
CA PRO A 110 -6.27 -38.93 -31.31
C PRO A 110 -5.85 -39.78 -30.10
N HIS A 111 -6.80 -40.50 -29.51
CA HIS A 111 -6.54 -41.48 -28.45
C HIS A 111 -6.22 -42.86 -29.03
N SER A 112 -5.03 -43.38 -28.70
CA SER A 112 -4.67 -44.80 -28.83
C SER A 112 -4.60 -45.47 -27.44
N ARG A 113 -5.63 -46.29 -27.18
CA ARG A 113 -5.64 -47.66 -26.64
C ARG A 113 -4.76 -48.07 -25.42
N ARG A 114 -5.50 -48.51 -24.39
CA ARG A 114 -5.43 -49.80 -23.64
C ARG A 114 -4.61 -49.86 -22.33
N SER A 115 -5.30 -49.96 -21.17
CA SER A 115 -5.56 -51.24 -20.48
C SER A 115 -6.31 -51.08 -19.13
N ALA A 116 -7.38 -51.88 -19.02
CA ALA A 116 -8.00 -52.54 -17.87
C ALA A 116 -8.09 -51.86 -16.48
N GLN A 117 -9.33 -51.54 -16.07
CA GLN A 117 -9.78 -51.59 -14.67
C GLN A 117 -11.23 -52.15 -14.65
N PRO A 118 -11.64 -52.96 -13.64
CA PRO A 118 -12.99 -53.55 -13.59
C PRO A 118 -14.02 -52.70 -12.81
N GLU A 119 -15.19 -52.57 -13.43
CA GLU A 119 -16.60 -52.62 -12.95
C GLU A 119 -16.92 -52.20 -11.49
N SER A 120 -17.59 -51.05 -11.24
CA SER A 120 -19.07 -50.83 -11.06
C SER A 120 -19.50 -50.79 -9.57
N PRO A 121 -20.71 -50.29 -9.15
CA PRO A 121 -21.81 -49.55 -9.80
C PRO A 121 -22.19 -48.21 -9.08
N THR A 122 -22.59 -47.14 -9.78
CA THR A 122 -23.96 -46.72 -10.15
C THR A 122 -24.94 -46.45 -8.99
N THR A 123 -25.32 -45.17 -8.81
CA THR A 123 -26.71 -44.77 -8.49
C THR A 123 -27.03 -43.37 -9.05
N PRO A 124 -28.31 -43.06 -9.38
CA PRO A 124 -28.67 -42.03 -10.35
C PRO A 124 -29.51 -40.85 -9.81
N SER A 125 -29.66 -39.84 -10.69
CA SER A 125 -30.81 -38.89 -10.84
C SER A 125 -30.97 -37.74 -9.83
N PRO A 126 -31.82 -36.73 -10.11
CA PRO A 126 -32.33 -36.17 -11.39
C PRO A 126 -32.15 -34.62 -11.47
N SER A 127 -31.90 -34.03 -12.64
CA SER A 127 -32.87 -33.48 -13.63
C SER A 127 -33.85 -32.39 -13.14
N SER A 128 -33.80 -31.23 -13.83
CA SER A 128 -34.90 -30.29 -14.21
C SER A 128 -34.72 -28.84 -13.72
N PRO A 129 -35.44 -27.84 -14.31
CA PRO A 129 -35.51 -27.52 -15.73
C PRO A 129 -35.46 -25.98 -16.02
N LEU A 130 -35.51 -25.68 -17.32
CA LEU A 130 -35.72 -24.40 -18.01
C LEU A 130 -36.63 -23.36 -17.31
N ARG A 131 -36.24 -22.08 -17.44
CA ARG A 131 -37.16 -20.92 -17.57
C ARG A 131 -36.35 -19.76 -18.19
N ALA A 132 -36.55 -19.36 -19.44
CA ALA A 132 -37.67 -18.69 -20.10
C ALA A 132 -37.21 -17.28 -20.53
N ARG A 133 -37.35 -17.05 -21.83
CA ARG A 133 -37.09 -15.80 -22.55
C ARG A 133 -38.09 -14.71 -22.15
N THR A 134 -37.67 -13.44 -22.22
CA THR A 134 -38.54 -12.32 -22.62
C THR A 134 -37.80 -11.37 -23.56
N PRO A 135 -38.47 -10.86 -24.62
CA PRO A 135 -37.90 -9.96 -25.62
C PRO A 135 -38.30 -8.48 -25.41
N VAL A 136 -37.50 -7.59 -26.00
CA VAL A 136 -37.84 -6.33 -26.70
C VAL A 136 -38.70 -5.27 -25.95
N SER A 137 -38.14 -4.07 -25.81
CA SER A 137 -38.91 -2.84 -26.00
C SER A 137 -38.03 -1.77 -26.67
N THR A 138 -38.32 -1.58 -27.96
CA THR A 138 -37.90 -0.43 -28.77
C THR A 138 -38.84 0.74 -28.51
N SER A 139 -38.29 1.95 -28.41
CA SER A 139 -39.05 3.18 -28.61
C SER A 139 -38.19 4.17 -29.42
N PRO A 140 -38.60 4.52 -30.64
CA PRO A 140 -38.14 5.70 -31.36
C PRO A 140 -39.06 6.89 -31.03
N VAL A 141 -38.59 8.12 -31.27
CA VAL A 141 -39.31 9.44 -31.33
C VAL A 141 -38.37 10.49 -30.73
N GLN A 142 -38.05 11.65 -31.30
CA GLN A 142 -38.39 12.32 -32.55
C GLN A 142 -37.33 13.42 -32.71
N ALA A 143 -36.87 13.63 -33.94
CA ALA A 143 -36.21 14.86 -34.33
C ALA A 143 -37.19 16.04 -34.23
N ARG A 144 -36.77 17.13 -33.58
CA ARG A 144 -37.39 18.45 -33.79
C ARG A 144 -36.30 19.47 -34.09
N ALA A 145 -36.20 19.79 -35.37
CA ALA A 145 -35.53 20.98 -35.86
C ALA A 145 -36.23 22.22 -35.30
N SER A 146 -35.46 23.18 -34.83
CA SER A 146 -35.90 24.57 -34.63
C SER A 146 -34.74 25.49 -34.97
N ALA A 147 -35.12 26.56 -35.65
CA ALA A 147 -34.35 27.43 -36.52
C ALA A 147 -33.39 28.39 -35.76
N PRO A 148 -32.57 29.20 -36.47
CA PRO A 148 -31.43 29.90 -35.92
C PRO A 148 -31.86 31.17 -35.18
N SER A 149 -31.39 31.33 -33.94
CA SER A 149 -31.51 32.57 -33.19
C SER A 149 -30.31 33.47 -33.48
N THR A 150 -30.62 34.70 -33.83
CA THR A 150 -29.78 35.84 -34.20
C THR A 150 -28.66 36.15 -33.18
N PRO A 151 -27.47 36.59 -33.63
CA PRO A 151 -26.38 36.97 -32.73
C PRO A 151 -26.65 38.35 -32.11
N THR A 152 -26.98 38.37 -30.82
CA THR A 152 -26.95 39.61 -30.03
C THR A 152 -25.51 39.87 -29.61
N LYS A 153 -24.89 40.88 -30.23
CA LYS A 153 -23.58 41.43 -29.82
C LYS A 153 -23.69 41.90 -28.37
N THR A 154 -23.16 41.10 -27.46
CA THR A 154 -22.93 41.49 -26.07
C THR A 154 -21.57 42.19 -26.01
N PRO A 155 -21.48 43.38 -25.39
CA PRO A 155 -20.20 44.09 -25.26
C PRO A 155 -19.24 43.26 -24.41
N LEU A 156 -17.99 43.15 -24.88
CA LEU A 156 -16.87 42.57 -24.14
C LEU A 156 -16.74 43.28 -22.78
N ARG A 157 -17.30 42.66 -21.75
CA ARG A 157 -16.98 42.96 -20.36
C ARG A 157 -15.79 42.09 -19.99
N GLY A 158 -14.69 42.75 -19.62
CA GLY A 158 -13.41 42.12 -19.32
C GLY A 158 -13.57 40.87 -18.46
N SER A 159 -12.88 39.82 -18.89
CA SER A 159 -12.76 38.54 -18.22
C SER A 159 -12.27 38.76 -16.79
N GLN A 160 -13.21 38.91 -15.86
CA GLN A 160 -12.92 38.84 -14.45
C GLN A 160 -12.52 37.38 -14.18
N PRO A 161 -11.33 37.13 -13.61
CA PRO A 161 -10.92 35.77 -13.25
C PRO A 161 -12.00 35.15 -12.36
N PRO A 162 -12.28 33.84 -12.51
CA PRO A 162 -13.27 33.15 -11.71
C PRO A 162 -12.95 33.38 -10.21
N PRO A 163 -13.96 33.62 -9.36
CA PRO A 163 -13.73 33.74 -7.94
C PRO A 163 -13.05 32.48 -7.44
N GLU A 164 -11.84 32.62 -6.90
CA GLU A 164 -11.14 31.56 -6.20
C GLU A 164 -12.08 31.03 -5.11
N THR A 165 -12.64 29.84 -5.34
CA THR A 165 -13.34 29.13 -4.29
C THR A 165 -12.34 28.92 -3.16
N PRO A 166 -12.62 29.37 -1.92
CA PRO A 166 -11.73 29.14 -0.80
C PRO A 166 -11.58 27.63 -0.65
N ILE A 167 -10.40 27.10 -0.97
CA ILE A 167 -10.07 25.70 -0.74
C ILE A 167 -10.09 25.54 0.78
N ASN A 168 -11.20 25.00 1.27
CA ASN A 168 -11.53 24.98 2.67
C ASN A 168 -10.76 23.82 3.32
N GLN A 169 -9.99 24.15 4.36
CA GLN A 169 -9.27 23.23 5.24
C GLN A 169 -8.15 22.39 4.60
N TYR A 170 -7.15 23.04 4.03
CA TYR A 170 -5.80 22.56 4.29
C TYR A 170 -5.55 22.76 5.79
N GLN A 171 -5.51 21.68 6.57
CA GLN A 171 -4.90 21.76 7.89
C GLN A 171 -3.40 21.52 7.69
N PRO A 172 -2.57 22.58 7.57
CA PRO A 172 -1.18 22.41 7.93
C PRO A 172 -1.20 21.94 9.38
N PHE A 173 -0.75 20.72 9.65
CA PHE A 173 -0.65 20.22 11.00
C PHE A 173 0.30 21.13 11.77
N THR A 174 -0.26 22.12 12.46
CA THR A 174 0.44 22.94 13.43
C THR A 174 0.44 22.15 14.74
N THR A 175 1.52 21.39 14.89
CA THR A 175 2.10 20.86 16.14
C THR A 175 1.30 21.11 17.43
N GLY A 176 0.29 20.27 17.67
CA GLY A 176 -0.39 20.15 18.95
C GLY A 176 0.18 19.00 19.78
N THR A 177 0.71 19.36 20.95
CA THR A 177 0.93 18.57 22.18
C THR A 177 1.63 17.20 22.06
N PRO A 178 2.81 17.00 22.70
CA PRO A 178 3.51 15.73 22.69
C PRO A 178 2.71 14.64 23.41
N GLY A 179 2.12 13.73 22.64
CA GLY A 179 1.68 12.43 23.14
C GLY A 179 2.89 11.65 23.64
N THR A 180 2.71 10.94 24.75
CA THR A 180 3.69 10.10 25.46
C THR A 180 4.49 9.24 24.49
N THR A 181 5.59 9.79 23.99
CA THR A 181 6.59 9.03 23.25
C THR A 181 7.37 8.32 24.33
N VAL A 182 7.25 7.00 24.43
CA VAL A 182 8.18 6.19 25.20
C VAL A 182 9.55 6.51 24.61
N ARG A 183 10.37 7.28 25.32
CA ARG A 183 11.71 7.63 24.86
C ARG A 183 12.50 6.32 24.77
N LEU A 184 12.90 5.97 23.55
CA LEU A 184 13.82 4.85 23.28
C LEU A 184 15.17 4.97 24.02
N ALA A 185 15.45 6.09 24.67
CA ALA A 185 16.63 6.25 25.52
C ALA A 185 16.65 5.28 26.72
N ASP A 186 15.49 4.83 27.20
CA ASP A 186 15.39 3.90 28.34
C ASP A 186 15.40 2.42 27.93
N PHE A 187 15.34 2.14 26.62
CA PHE A 187 15.54 0.82 26.03
C PHE A 187 16.74 0.83 25.08
N ARG A 188 17.88 1.35 25.52
CA ARG A 188 19.16 0.92 24.96
C ARG A 188 19.58 -0.35 25.70
N PRO A 189 19.24 -1.56 25.22
CA PRO A 189 19.96 -2.73 25.68
C PRO A 189 21.44 -2.46 25.39
N VAL A 190 22.27 -2.60 26.41
CA VAL A 190 23.72 -2.65 26.26
C VAL A 190 24.00 -3.87 25.39
N LEU A 191 24.11 -3.64 24.07
CA LEU A 191 24.26 -4.65 23.03
C LEU A 191 25.58 -5.41 23.24
N SER A 192 25.50 -6.45 24.06
CA SER A 192 26.54 -7.46 24.21
C SER A 192 26.37 -8.58 23.19
N SER A 193 25.38 -8.47 22.29
CA SER A 193 25.12 -9.40 21.20
C SER A 193 25.57 -8.81 19.86
N PRO A 194 26.03 -9.64 18.90
CA PRO A 194 26.27 -9.18 17.54
C PRO A 194 25.00 -8.53 17.01
N THR A 195 25.13 -7.30 16.48
CA THR A 195 24.01 -6.52 15.95
C THR A 195 23.08 -7.40 15.14
N PRO A 196 21.77 -7.44 15.46
CA PRO A 196 20.85 -8.34 14.80
C PRO A 196 20.89 -8.10 13.29
N LYS A 197 20.97 -9.18 12.51
CA LYS A 197 21.05 -9.07 11.05
C LYS A 197 19.79 -8.44 10.46
N ARG A 198 18.64 -8.56 11.12
CA ARG A 198 17.34 -8.11 10.62
C ARG A 198 16.54 -7.42 11.72
N CYS A 199 15.58 -6.59 11.33
CA CYS A 199 14.60 -6.01 12.26
C CYS A 199 13.22 -5.87 11.59
N TYR A 200 12.23 -5.54 12.40
CA TYR A 200 10.85 -5.28 12.00
C TYR A 200 10.46 -3.91 12.51
N VAL A 201 10.05 -3.02 11.60
CA VAL A 201 9.61 -1.68 11.95
C VAL A 201 8.09 -1.62 11.87
N VAL A 202 7.44 -1.23 12.96
CA VAL A 202 6.00 -0.95 13.04
C VAL A 202 5.84 0.56 13.00
N TYR A 203 5.27 1.08 11.91
CA TYR A 203 4.97 2.50 11.74
C TYR A 203 3.59 2.86 12.30
N VAL A 204 2.65 1.91 12.22
CA VAL A 204 1.29 2.02 12.77
C VAL A 204 0.90 0.68 13.37
N GLY A 205 0.59 0.69 14.66
CA GLY A 205 0.09 -0.45 15.41
C GLY A 205 -1.22 -0.14 16.14
N VAL A 206 -1.58 -1.00 17.09
CA VAL A 206 -2.78 -0.80 17.92
C VAL A 206 -2.58 0.42 18.82
N ASP A 207 -3.62 1.24 18.97
CA ASP A 207 -3.61 2.44 19.81
C ASP A 207 -2.46 3.42 19.49
N GLY A 208 -2.02 3.45 18.23
CA GLY A 208 -0.93 4.32 17.77
C GLY A 208 0.46 3.83 18.13
N ALA A 209 0.60 2.62 18.69
CA ALA A 209 1.90 2.04 19.02
C ALA A 209 2.78 1.87 17.77
N ASN A 210 4.06 2.17 17.90
CA ASN A 210 5.05 2.13 16.83
C ASN A 210 6.45 1.83 17.43
N GLY A 211 7.40 1.40 16.60
CA GLY A 211 8.75 1.09 17.06
C GLY A 211 9.52 0.14 16.16
N VAL A 212 10.73 -0.21 16.60
CA VAL A 212 11.61 -1.19 15.95
C VAL A 212 11.75 -2.41 16.86
N TYR A 213 11.58 -3.60 16.29
CA TYR A 213 11.53 -4.88 17.00
C TYR A 213 12.50 -5.87 16.36
N GLU A 214 13.03 -6.80 17.16
CA GLU A 214 13.97 -7.82 16.69
C GLU A 214 13.26 -9.01 16.06
N THR A 215 12.06 -9.32 16.56
CA THR A 215 11.26 -10.47 16.12
C THR A 215 9.92 -10.05 15.50
N LEU A 216 9.37 -10.92 14.65
CA LEU A 216 8.06 -10.69 14.04
C LEU A 216 6.92 -10.79 15.07
N ASP A 217 7.07 -11.65 16.07
CA ASP A 217 6.06 -11.88 17.09
C ASP A 217 5.87 -10.65 17.98
N GLU A 218 6.97 -9.99 18.38
CA GLU A 218 6.92 -8.70 19.09
C GLU A 218 6.24 -7.62 18.24
N ALA A 219 6.62 -7.51 16.97
CA ALA A 219 6.01 -6.55 16.05
C ALA A 219 4.49 -6.80 15.88
N TYR A 220 4.07 -8.07 15.81
CA TYR A 220 2.67 -8.46 15.71
C TYR A 220 1.89 -8.23 17.00
N ALA A 221 2.49 -8.45 18.17
CA ALA A 221 1.86 -8.17 19.44
C ALA A 221 1.48 -6.68 19.55
N VAL A 222 2.35 -5.79 19.07
CA VAL A 222 2.11 -4.34 19.06
C VAL A 222 1.19 -3.91 17.91
N SER A 223 1.29 -4.55 16.75
CA SER A 223 0.50 -4.16 15.59
C SER A 223 -0.92 -4.71 15.59
N GLY A 224 -1.26 -5.68 16.45
CA GLY A 224 -2.50 -6.45 16.37
C GLY A 224 -2.47 -7.54 15.31
N GLY A 225 -1.26 -7.91 14.85
CA GLY A 225 -1.00 -8.96 13.87
C GLY A 225 -1.79 -8.81 12.58
N LYS A 226 -2.23 -9.94 12.03
CA LYS A 226 -3.01 -10.00 10.77
C LYS A 226 -4.45 -9.48 10.89
N ALA A 227 -4.97 -9.37 12.11
CA ALA A 227 -6.34 -8.90 12.33
C ALA A 227 -6.46 -7.38 12.09
N ASN A 228 -5.39 -6.63 12.36
CA ASN A 228 -5.35 -5.19 12.13
C ASN A 228 -4.96 -4.86 10.68
N LYS A 229 -5.96 -4.61 9.83
CA LYS A 229 -5.77 -4.24 8.43
C LYS A 229 -5.09 -2.87 8.22
N GLN A 230 -5.06 -2.02 9.25
CA GLN A 230 -4.45 -0.70 9.20
C GLN A 230 -2.98 -0.71 9.66
N ALA A 231 -2.49 -1.84 10.18
CA ALA A 231 -1.12 -1.97 10.62
C ALA A 231 -0.13 -1.78 9.46
N LEU A 232 0.93 -1.02 9.71
CA LEU A 232 2.02 -0.79 8.76
C LEU A 232 3.31 -1.35 9.33
N ILE A 233 3.72 -2.50 8.81
CA ILE A 233 4.90 -3.23 9.27
C ILE A 233 5.82 -3.49 8.08
N LYS A 234 7.12 -3.26 8.26
CA LYS A 234 8.15 -3.59 7.27
C LYS A 234 9.29 -4.35 7.93
N ARG A 235 9.63 -5.50 7.35
CA ARG A 235 10.86 -6.24 7.66
C ARG A 235 12.04 -5.63 6.89
N PHE A 236 13.16 -5.45 7.56
CA PHE A 236 14.45 -5.08 6.98
C PHE A 236 15.47 -6.20 7.20
N ASN A 237 16.26 -6.50 6.17
CA ASN A 237 17.36 -7.48 6.24
C ASN A 237 18.68 -6.86 6.74
N ASP A 238 18.67 -5.57 7.05
CA ASP A 238 19.74 -4.84 7.73
C ASP A 238 19.06 -4.03 8.83
N ALA A 239 19.40 -4.33 10.08
CA ALA A 239 18.80 -3.65 11.23
C ALA A 239 19.16 -2.17 11.28
N ALA A 240 20.38 -1.79 10.87
CA ALA A 240 20.81 -0.39 10.86
C ALA A 240 19.97 0.43 9.87
N LEU A 241 19.71 -0.13 8.68
CA LEU A 241 18.84 0.50 7.69
C LEU A 241 17.40 0.64 8.20
N GLY A 242 16.86 -0.38 8.87
CA GLY A 242 15.51 -0.31 9.43
C GLY A 242 15.37 0.76 10.53
N ILE A 243 16.37 0.85 11.42
CA ILE A 243 16.44 1.90 12.45
C ILE A 243 16.52 3.29 11.79
N GLN A 244 17.39 3.46 10.80
CA GLN A 244 17.51 4.72 10.07
C GLN A 244 16.19 5.13 9.39
N CYS A 245 15.50 4.19 8.73
CA CYS A 245 14.20 4.46 8.11
C CYS A 245 13.15 4.91 9.14
N TYR A 246 13.15 4.30 10.32
CA TYR A 246 12.28 4.68 11.43
C TYR A 246 12.62 6.08 11.97
N ASP A 247 13.90 6.35 12.22
CA ASP A 247 14.38 7.65 12.71
C ASP A 247 14.06 8.78 11.71
N ASP A 248 14.20 8.52 10.40
CA ASP A 248 13.74 9.43 9.36
C ASP A 248 12.24 9.73 9.54
N CYS A 249 11.39 8.70 9.70
CA CYS A 249 9.95 8.90 9.90
C CYS A 249 9.61 9.72 11.16
N VAL A 250 10.40 9.56 12.23
CA VAL A 250 10.28 10.39 13.44
C VAL A 250 10.65 11.84 13.13
N SER A 251 11.77 12.07 12.42
CA SER A 251 12.29 13.42 12.13
C SER A 251 11.35 14.25 11.25
N TYR A 252 10.61 13.62 10.34
CA TYR A 252 9.63 14.25 9.47
C TYR A 252 8.22 14.30 10.08
N ASP A 253 8.05 13.94 11.35
CA ASP A 253 6.75 13.86 12.04
C ASP A 253 5.72 12.94 11.34
N LEU A 254 6.19 12.02 10.50
CA LEU A 254 5.34 11.15 9.70
C LEU A 254 4.53 10.18 10.57
N LEU A 255 5.10 9.71 11.69
CA LEU A 255 4.39 8.81 12.61
C LEU A 255 3.13 9.46 13.19
N LYS A 256 3.15 10.78 13.46
CA LYS A 256 1.99 11.52 13.93
C LYS A 256 0.90 11.59 12.86
N LEU A 257 1.30 11.85 11.61
CA LEU A 257 0.40 11.85 10.45
C LEU A 257 -0.29 10.48 10.27
N LEU A 258 0.49 9.40 10.38
CA LEU A 258 0.00 8.03 10.20
C LEU A 258 -0.89 7.53 11.35
N ALA A 259 -0.75 8.11 12.55
CA ALA A 259 -1.55 7.77 13.72
C ALA A 259 -2.97 8.38 13.70
N VAL A 260 -3.22 9.40 12.87
CA VAL A 260 -4.55 9.98 12.71
C VAL A 260 -5.54 8.89 12.27
N PRO A 261 -6.80 8.85 12.74
CA PRO A 261 -7.77 7.88 12.23
C PRO A 261 -8.00 8.03 10.71
N TRP A 262 -8.25 6.92 10.01
CA TRP A 262 -8.53 6.94 8.59
C TRP A 262 -9.88 7.62 8.31
N GLU A 263 -9.93 8.49 7.30
CA GLU A 263 -11.16 9.13 6.84
C GLU A 263 -11.43 8.84 5.36
N ALA A 264 -12.71 8.77 4.98
CA ALA A 264 -13.08 8.58 3.58
C ALA A 264 -12.73 9.83 2.75
N GLY A 265 -12.16 9.65 1.56
CA GLY A 265 -11.69 10.76 0.72
C GLY A 265 -10.34 11.34 1.17
N GLU A 266 -9.56 10.57 1.92
CA GLU A 266 -8.21 10.96 2.35
C GLU A 266 -7.16 10.63 1.27
N TYR A 267 -6.45 11.66 0.82
CA TYR A 267 -5.30 11.57 -0.08
C TYR A 267 -4.04 12.09 0.63
N PHE A 268 -2.90 11.52 0.26
CA PHE A 268 -1.59 11.96 0.77
C PHE A 268 -0.78 12.54 -0.37
N VAL A 269 -0.35 13.78 -0.22
CA VAL A 269 0.51 14.48 -1.17
C VAL A 269 1.93 14.46 -0.62
N VAL A 270 2.82 13.75 -1.30
CA VAL A 270 4.26 13.69 -0.97
C VAL A 270 4.95 14.83 -1.72
N LEU A 271 5.41 15.82 -0.98
CA LEU A 271 6.20 16.94 -1.51
C LEU A 271 7.69 16.60 -1.51
N VAL A 272 8.18 16.02 -0.40
CA VAL A 272 9.55 15.53 -0.28
C VAL A 272 9.51 14.02 0.00
N GLY A 273 10.08 13.21 -0.87
CA GLY A 273 10.05 11.75 -0.74
C GLY A 273 10.82 11.05 -1.84
N VAL A 274 10.83 9.71 -1.86
CA VAL A 274 11.54 8.97 -2.92
C VAL A 274 10.80 9.06 -4.26
N VAL A 275 9.48 9.08 -4.21
CA VAL A 275 8.62 9.33 -5.38
C VAL A 275 7.56 10.38 -4.98
N PRO A 276 7.85 11.69 -5.15
CA PRO A 276 6.86 12.73 -4.93
C PRO A 276 5.61 12.52 -5.80
N GLY A 277 4.44 12.83 -5.27
CA GLY A 277 3.16 12.60 -5.96
C GLY A 277 1.97 12.48 -5.02
N VAL A 278 0.85 12.01 -5.55
CA VAL A 278 -0.41 11.83 -4.81
C VAL A 278 -0.70 10.34 -4.63
N TYR A 279 -1.07 9.95 -3.41
CA TYR A 279 -1.30 8.56 -3.04
C TYR A 279 -2.65 8.40 -2.34
N ASN A 280 -3.34 7.31 -2.66
CA ASN A 280 -4.60 6.92 -2.04
C ASN A 280 -4.34 5.76 -1.07
N GLY A 281 -4.22 6.08 0.21
CA GLY A 281 -3.95 5.10 1.26
C GLY A 281 -2.54 5.13 1.83
N ARG A 282 -2.45 4.91 3.14
CA ARG A 282 -1.18 4.92 3.90
C ARG A 282 -0.21 3.83 3.45
N GLY A 283 -0.73 2.65 3.09
CA GLY A 283 0.09 1.57 2.56
C GLY A 283 0.77 1.94 1.24
N GLN A 284 0.04 2.62 0.34
CA GLN A 284 0.58 3.08 -0.95
C GLN A 284 1.58 4.24 -0.74
N LEU A 285 1.25 5.19 0.15
CA LEU A 285 2.17 6.25 0.58
C LEU A 285 3.51 5.68 1.07
N MET A 286 3.47 4.77 2.06
CA MET A 286 4.68 4.21 2.65
C MET A 286 5.46 3.34 1.67
N LYS A 287 4.79 2.49 0.88
CA LYS A 287 5.45 1.55 -0.05
C LYS A 287 5.98 2.24 -1.30
N CYS A 288 5.19 3.11 -1.93
CA CYS A 288 5.48 3.66 -3.25
C CYS A 288 6.09 5.06 -3.15
N GLY A 289 5.46 5.96 -2.39
CA GLY A 289 5.90 7.36 -2.31
C GLY A 289 7.15 7.57 -1.47
N LEU A 290 7.17 6.96 -0.29
CA LEU A 290 8.26 7.16 0.67
C LEU A 290 9.28 6.03 0.69
N ARG A 291 8.94 4.86 0.12
CA ARG A 291 9.77 3.64 0.16
C ARG A 291 10.26 3.34 1.59
N TRP A 292 9.35 3.49 2.56
CA TRP A 292 9.55 3.28 4.00
C TRP A 292 10.45 4.30 4.72
N ARG A 293 10.78 5.43 4.09
CA ARG A 293 11.53 6.50 4.75
C ARG A 293 10.62 7.62 5.25
N GLY A 294 11.21 8.57 5.95
CA GLY A 294 10.59 9.88 6.19
C GLY A 294 10.49 10.71 4.91
N GLY A 295 9.67 11.75 4.98
CA GLY A 295 9.44 12.72 3.91
C GLY A 295 8.38 13.73 4.31
N GLU A 296 8.28 14.83 3.55
CA GLU A 296 7.25 15.85 3.77
C GLU A 296 5.96 15.43 3.06
N VAL A 297 4.92 15.22 3.85
CA VAL A 297 3.63 14.71 3.38
C VAL A 297 2.50 15.59 3.91
N VAL A 298 1.60 15.97 3.02
CA VAL A 298 0.38 16.71 3.34
C VAL A 298 -0.82 15.77 3.19
N ARG A 299 -1.65 15.69 4.23
CA ARG A 299 -2.95 15.01 4.19
C ARG A 299 -3.98 15.97 3.59
N VAL A 300 -4.70 15.53 2.57
CA VAL A 300 -5.77 16.29 1.91
C VAL A 300 -7.07 15.49 2.03
N LEU A 301 -8.10 16.10 2.61
CA LEU A 301 -9.46 15.55 2.65
C LEU A 301 -10.25 16.17 1.50
N GLY A 302 -10.68 15.35 0.54
CA GLY A 302 -11.40 15.85 -0.63
C GLY A 302 -11.33 14.89 -1.81
N THR A 303 -11.22 15.46 -3.00
CA THR A 303 -11.13 14.72 -4.26
C THR A 303 -9.68 14.52 -4.70
N GLU A 304 -9.43 13.48 -5.49
CA GLU A 304 -8.12 13.26 -6.12
C GLU A 304 -7.66 14.48 -6.95
N ALA A 305 -8.61 15.15 -7.62
CA ALA A 305 -8.34 16.32 -8.44
C ALA A 305 -7.78 17.49 -7.60
N GLU A 306 -8.32 17.72 -6.40
CA GLU A 306 -7.83 18.75 -5.48
C GLU A 306 -6.43 18.42 -4.94
N ALA A 307 -6.21 17.16 -4.54
CA ALA A 307 -4.89 16.71 -4.09
C ALA A 307 -3.84 16.82 -5.21
N LYS A 308 -4.21 16.50 -6.45
CA LYS A 308 -3.34 16.65 -7.62
C LYS A 308 -3.07 18.11 -7.96
N ALA A 309 -4.08 18.97 -7.93
CA ALA A 309 -3.90 20.40 -8.14
C ALA A 309 -2.96 21.01 -7.09
N TYR A 310 -3.07 20.57 -5.83
CA TYR A 310 -2.15 20.96 -4.76
C TYR A 310 -0.71 20.53 -5.07
N PHE A 311 -0.50 19.25 -5.42
CA PHE A 311 0.81 18.76 -5.82
C PHE A 311 1.41 19.55 -6.99
N GLU A 312 0.65 19.75 -8.07
CA GLU A 312 1.09 20.48 -9.27
C GLU A 312 1.38 21.96 -9.00
N HIS A 313 0.73 22.56 -8.01
CA HIS A 313 1.06 23.90 -7.55
C HIS A 313 2.46 23.95 -6.92
N HIS A 314 2.75 23.06 -5.97
CA HIS A 314 4.05 22.97 -5.31
C HIS A 314 5.18 22.52 -6.26
N ASP A 315 4.88 21.59 -7.17
CA ASP A 315 5.84 21.11 -8.16
C ASP A 315 6.26 22.22 -9.12
N ARG A 316 5.31 23.00 -9.64
CA ARG A 316 5.61 24.18 -10.48
C ARG A 316 6.37 25.28 -9.73
N ALA A 317 6.21 25.35 -8.41
CA ALA A 317 6.95 26.27 -7.55
C ALA A 317 8.37 25.77 -7.20
N GLY A 318 8.76 24.56 -7.64
CA GLY A 318 10.04 23.95 -7.29
C GLY A 318 10.16 23.54 -5.82
N GLN A 319 9.02 23.31 -5.16
CA GLN A 319 8.94 22.92 -3.74
C GLN A 319 8.83 21.40 -3.55
N THR A 320 8.87 20.63 -4.64
CA THR A 320 8.95 19.18 -4.61
C THR A 320 10.42 18.74 -4.66
N SER A 321 10.77 17.69 -3.92
CA SER A 321 12.14 17.18 -3.90
C SER A 321 12.18 15.66 -3.80
N THR A 322 13.07 15.05 -4.58
CA THR A 322 13.28 13.61 -4.61
C THR A 322 14.42 13.22 -3.66
N LEU A 323 14.13 12.38 -2.69
CA LEU A 323 15.13 11.78 -1.80
C LEU A 323 15.79 10.56 -2.46
N PRO A 324 17.07 10.26 -2.13
CA PRO A 324 17.73 9.07 -2.66
C PRO A 324 17.04 7.79 -2.20
N SER A 325 16.92 6.80 -3.07
CA SER A 325 16.46 5.47 -2.68
C SER A 325 17.57 4.73 -1.93
N PHE A 326 17.25 4.13 -0.77
CA PHE A 326 18.16 3.19 -0.08
C PHE A 326 18.03 1.76 -0.62
N ILE A 327 17.13 1.54 -1.56
CA ILE A 327 16.91 0.24 -2.19
C ILE A 327 17.82 0.17 -3.42
N PRO A 328 18.83 -0.72 -3.45
CA PRO A 328 19.50 -1.12 -4.69
C PRO A 328 18.55 -1.88 -5.62
#